data_AF-A0AAU9LLR4-F1
#
_entry.id   AF-A0AAU9LLR4-F1
#
_cell.length_a   1.000
_cell.length_b   1.000
_cell.length_c   1.000
_cell.angle_alpha   90.00
_cell.angle_beta   90.00
_cell.angle_gamma   90.00
#
_symmetry.space_group_name_H-M   'P 1'
#
loop_
_entity.id
_entity.type
_entity.pdbx_description
1 polymer ?
#
loop_
_entity_poly.entity_id
_entity_poly.type
_entity_poly.pdbx_seq_one_letter_code
_entity_poly.pdbx_strand_id
1 'polypeptide(L)'
;MNTTATPSTASSMATADTVDSTQSLLKQIRSHEVSIAELSVLSSSRSVYQKNGNIFFRTTVQQATASEQKQLDTAKAKLQKVNIVRGN
;
A
#
# COMPACT_ATOMS: atom_id res chain seq x y z
N MET A 1 3.04 24.20 44.80
CA MET A 1 2.39 24.11 43.47
C MET A 1 3.15 23.08 42.67
N ASN A 2 2.59 21.89 42.42
CA ASN A 2 3.22 20.89 41.54
C ASN A 2 2.16 20.46 40.51
N THR A 3 2.30 20.94 39.28
CA THR A 3 1.43 20.59 38.16
C THR A 3 1.97 19.35 37.47
N THR A 4 1.33 18.22 37.72
CA THR A 4 1.56 16.95 37.03
C THR A 4 1.02 17.08 35.59
N ALA A 5 1.92 17.11 34.60
CA ALA A 5 1.53 17.03 33.20
C ALA A 5 1.09 15.60 32.85
N THR A 6 -0.16 15.43 32.46
CA THR A 6 -0.75 14.17 31.96
C THR A 6 -0.20 13.81 30.58
N PRO A 7 0.33 12.59 30.35
CA PRO A 7 0.88 12.16 29.06
C PRO A 7 -0.18 11.69 28.02
N SER A 8 -1.47 11.85 28.31
CA SER A 8 -2.57 11.20 27.58
C SER A 8 -2.74 11.63 26.11
N THR A 9 -2.24 12.80 25.70
CA THR A 9 -2.42 13.32 24.33
C THR A 9 -1.43 12.72 23.32
N ALA A 10 -0.25 12.28 23.76
CA ALA A 10 0.77 11.72 22.87
C ALA A 10 0.40 10.30 22.38
N SER A 11 -0.24 9.49 23.24
CA SER A 11 -0.68 8.14 22.89
C SER A 11 -1.87 8.11 21.92
N SER A 12 -2.75 9.13 21.97
CA SER A 12 -3.87 9.26 21.03
C SER A 12 -3.44 9.68 19.62
N MET A 13 -2.37 10.49 19.49
CA MET A 13 -1.83 10.86 18.17
C MET A 13 -1.12 9.69 17.49
N ALA A 14 -0.27 8.95 18.22
CA ALA A 14 0.46 7.80 17.67
C ALA A 14 -0.49 6.66 17.22
N THR A 15 -1.65 6.52 17.88
CA THR A 15 -2.67 5.54 17.47
C THR A 15 -3.47 5.99 16.26
N ALA A 16 -3.70 7.29 16.06
CA ALA A 16 -4.33 7.83 14.85
C ALA A 16 -3.42 7.66 13.62
N ASP A 17 -2.14 8.04 13.72
CA ASP A 17 -1.18 7.95 12.61
C ASP A 17 -0.97 6.50 12.12
N THR A 18 -0.97 5.54 13.05
CA THR A 18 -0.84 4.11 12.73
C THR A 18 -2.10 3.54 12.08
N VAL A 19 -3.28 4.01 12.47
CA VAL A 19 -4.55 3.60 11.86
C VAL A 19 -4.67 4.16 10.44
N ASP A 20 -4.32 5.43 10.22
CA ASP A 20 -4.32 6.04 8.89
C ASP A 20 -3.29 5.39 7.95
N SER A 21 -2.12 5.04 8.48
CA SER A 21 -1.10 4.27 7.76
C SER A 21 -1.57 2.86 7.38
N THR A 22 -2.33 2.21 8.26
CA THR A 22 -2.90 0.88 7.99
C THR A 22 -4.02 0.95 6.96
N GLN A 23 -4.89 1.96 7.05
CA GLN A 23 -5.98 2.15 6.11
C GLN A 23 -5.46 2.49 4.71
N SER A 24 -4.44 3.36 4.61
CA SER A 24 -3.79 3.66 3.33
C SER A 24 -3.12 2.44 2.72
N LEU A 25 -2.48 1.59 3.54
CA LEU A 25 -1.90 0.32 3.09
C LEU A 25 -2.98 -0.66 2.55
N LEU A 26 -4.12 -0.77 3.23
CA LEU A 26 -5.25 -1.59 2.76
C LEU A 26 -5.86 -1.06 1.46
N LYS A 27 -5.91 0.28 1.28
CA LYS A 27 -6.32 0.89 0.01
C LYS A 27 -5.33 0.54 -1.11
N GLN A 28 -4.03 0.58 -0.82
CA GLN A 28 -2.98 0.22 -1.77
C GLN A 28 -3.07 -1.26 -2.18
N ILE A 29 -3.27 -2.18 -1.24
CA ILE A 29 -3.47 -3.62 -1.53
C ILE A 29 -4.63 -3.82 -2.51
N ARG A 30 -5.80 -3.23 -2.20
CA ARG A 30 -6.97 -3.33 -3.08
C ARG A 30 -6.72 -2.73 -4.46
N SER A 31 -5.99 -1.60 -4.54
CA SER A 31 -5.63 -0.99 -5.81
C SER A 31 -4.79 -1.93 -6.68
N HIS A 32 -3.79 -2.61 -6.11
CA HIS A 32 -2.97 -3.57 -6.86
C HIS A 32 -3.78 -4.79 -7.32
N GLU A 33 -4.69 -5.31 -6.48
CA GLU A 33 -5.58 -6.41 -6.85
C GLU A 33 -6.49 -6.05 -8.04
N VAL A 34 -7.05 -4.85 -8.04
CA VAL A 34 -7.85 -4.33 -9.16
C VAL A 34 -6.97 -4.18 -10.41
N SER A 35 -5.78 -3.57 -10.31
CA SER A 35 -4.86 -3.43 -11.44
C SER A 35 -4.51 -4.78 -12.09
N ILE A 36 -4.26 -5.81 -11.29
CA ILE A 36 -3.95 -7.17 -11.81
C ILE A 36 -5.17 -7.74 -12.55
N ALA A 37 -6.37 -7.63 -11.98
CA ALA A 37 -7.58 -8.09 -12.62
C ALA A 37 -7.85 -7.36 -13.94
N GLU A 38 -7.67 -6.04 -13.97
CA GLU A 38 -7.83 -5.22 -15.17
C GLU A 38 -6.76 -5.51 -16.23
N LEU A 39 -5.51 -5.76 -15.84
CA LEU A 39 -4.45 -6.17 -16.76
C LEU A 39 -4.74 -7.56 -17.35
N SER A 40 -5.33 -8.47 -16.59
CA SER A 40 -5.62 -9.84 -17.03
C SER A 40 -6.66 -9.93 -18.16
N VAL A 41 -7.56 -8.93 -18.27
CA VAL A 41 -8.57 -8.87 -19.34
C VAL A 41 -8.03 -8.20 -20.62
N LEU A 42 -6.81 -7.65 -20.59
CA LEU A 42 -6.20 -7.07 -21.78
C LEU A 42 -5.58 -8.13 -22.68
N SER A 43 -5.68 -7.93 -24.00
CA SER A 43 -4.91 -8.72 -24.96
C SER A 43 -3.41 -8.58 -24.71
N SER A 44 -2.68 -9.69 -24.76
CA SER A 44 -1.24 -9.75 -24.51
C SER A 44 -0.41 -8.88 -25.47
N SER A 45 -0.93 -8.62 -26.68
CA SER A 45 -0.29 -7.75 -27.67
C SER A 45 -0.50 -6.26 -27.41
N ARG A 46 -1.40 -5.89 -26.49
CA ARG A 46 -1.68 -4.49 -26.15
C ARG A 46 -0.49 -3.91 -25.38
N SER A 47 0.01 -2.76 -25.81
CA SER A 47 0.98 -2.02 -25.01
C SER A 47 0.30 -1.26 -23.89
N VAL A 48 0.93 -1.27 -22.72
CA VAL A 48 0.51 -0.51 -21.54
C VAL A 48 1.67 0.41 -21.10
N TYR A 49 1.39 1.32 -20.19
CA TYR A 49 2.35 2.33 -19.76
C TYR A 49 2.42 2.34 -18.24
N GLN A 50 3.64 2.38 -17.71
CA GLN A 50 3.88 2.59 -16.29
C GLN A 50 4.26 4.05 -16.05
N LYS A 51 3.57 4.70 -15.12
CA LYS A 51 3.86 6.08 -14.71
C LYS A 51 4.90 6.08 -13.59
N ASN A 52 5.95 6.87 -13.74
CA ASN A 52 6.91 7.18 -12.69
C ASN A 52 7.11 8.70 -12.62
N GLY A 53 6.61 9.32 -11.55
CA GLY A 53 6.49 10.78 -11.46
C GLY A 53 5.64 11.32 -12.61
N ASN A 54 6.24 12.19 -13.44
CA ASN A 54 5.58 12.81 -14.60
C ASN A 54 5.90 12.10 -15.94
N ILE A 55 6.58 10.96 -15.91
CA ILE A 55 7.04 10.25 -17.12
C ILE A 55 6.30 8.91 -17.23
N PHE A 56 5.95 8.53 -18.46
CA PHE A 56 5.35 7.26 -18.80
C PHE A 56 6.33 6.38 -19.58
N PHE A 57 6.56 5.16 -19.11
CA PHE A 57 7.40 4.17 -19.78
C PHE A 57 6.52 3.11 -20.42
N ARG A 58 6.71 2.87 -21.72
CA ARG A 58 6.01 1.79 -22.42
C ARG A 58 6.47 0.44 -21.88
N THR A 59 5.53 -0.45 -21.59
CA THR A 59 5.78 -1.82 -21.11
C THR A 59 4.75 -2.79 -21.71
N THR A 60 4.86 -4.07 -21.34
CA THR A 60 3.93 -5.14 -21.76
C THR A 60 2.97 -5.48 -20.63
N VAL A 61 1.81 -6.06 -20.98
CA VAL A 61 0.85 -6.56 -19.98
C VAL A 61 1.52 -7.53 -19.01
N GLN A 62 2.40 -8.41 -19.50
CA GLN A 62 3.12 -9.38 -18.68
C GLN A 62 4.04 -8.69 -17.65
N GLN A 63 4.83 -7.71 -18.09
CA GLN A 63 5.74 -6.99 -17.18
C GLN A 63 4.97 -6.13 -16.18
N ALA A 64 3.89 -5.46 -16.62
CA ALA A 64 3.01 -4.71 -15.74
C ALA A 64 2.39 -5.63 -14.66
N THR A 65 1.87 -6.79 -15.06
CA THR A 65 1.28 -7.78 -14.13
C THR A 65 2.29 -8.27 -13.11
N ALA A 66 3.51 -8.62 -13.55
CA ALA A 66 4.58 -9.04 -12.64
C ALA A 66 4.99 -7.93 -11.65
N SER A 67 5.00 -6.67 -12.11
CA SER A 67 5.28 -5.51 -11.26
C SER A 67 4.20 -5.31 -10.20
N GLU A 68 2.93 -5.35 -10.60
CA GLU A 68 1.80 -5.22 -9.67
C GLU A 68 1.77 -6.37 -8.66
N GLN A 69 2.04 -7.61 -9.08
CA GLN A 69 2.12 -8.76 -8.17
C GLN A 69 3.22 -8.57 -7.12
N LYS A 70 4.41 -8.14 -7.53
CA LYS A 70 5.51 -7.86 -6.60
C LYS A 70 5.15 -6.76 -5.58
N GLN A 71 4.44 -5.73 -6.01
CA GLN A 71 3.98 -4.65 -5.14
C GLN A 71 2.90 -5.14 -4.17
N LEU A 72 1.96 -5.95 -4.64
CA LEU A 72 0.93 -6.58 -3.82
C LEU A 72 1.54 -7.45 -2.72
N ASP A 73 2.50 -8.30 -3.06
CA ASP A 73 3.18 -9.19 -2.11
C ASP A 73 3.93 -8.37 -1.05
N THR A 74 4.62 -7.30 -1.48
CA THR A 74 5.31 -6.38 -0.58
C THR A 74 4.34 -5.68 0.38
N ALA A 75 3.19 -5.23 -0.12
CA ALA A 75 2.18 -4.56 0.69
C ALA A 75 1.52 -5.51 1.70
N LYS A 76 1.20 -6.75 1.29
CA LYS A 76 0.68 -7.81 2.17
C LYS A 76 1.69 -8.17 3.26
N ALA A 77 2.97 -8.29 2.92
CA ALA A 77 4.03 -8.55 3.89
C ALA A 77 4.19 -7.39 4.91
N LYS A 78 4.07 -6.13 4.46
CA LYS A 78 4.05 -4.96 5.36
C LYS A 78 2.85 -5.00 6.31
N LEU A 79 1.66 -5.33 5.81
CA LEU A 79 0.44 -5.41 6.61
C LEU A 79 0.57 -6.50 7.69
N GLN A 80 1.10 -7.67 7.35
CA GLN A 80 1.36 -8.72 8.33
C GLN A 80 2.28 -8.25 9.45
N LYS A 81 3.36 -7.52 9.12
CA LYS A 81 4.26 -6.95 10.13
C LYS A 81 3.54 -5.96 11.07
N VAL A 82 2.70 -5.08 10.53
CA VAL A 82 1.90 -4.13 11.34
C VAL A 82 0.96 -4.87 12.28
N ASN A 83 0.29 -5.93 11.79
CA ASN A 83 -0.63 -6.72 12.61
C ASN A 83 0.10 -7.49 13.72
N ILE A 84 1.31 -8.01 13.45
CA ILE A 84 2.16 -8.67 14.47
C ILE A 84 2.56 -7.66 15.56
N VAL A 85 3.01 -6.47 15.18
CA VAL A 85 3.43 -5.42 16.14
C VAL A 85 2.26 -4.96 17.02
N ARG A 86 1.03 -4.94 16.49
CA ARG A 86 -0.17 -4.52 17.23
C ARG A 86 -0.75 -5.62 18.13
N GLY A 87 -0.42 -6.89 17.86
CA GLY A 87 -0.91 -8.05 18.62
C GLY A 87 -0.02 -8.46 19.80
N ASN A 88 1.15 -7.84 19.94
CA ASN A 88 2.07 -7.95 21.08
C ASN A 88 1.91 -6.74 22.02
#